data_AF-A0A7S1CNH3-F1
#
_entry.id   AF-A0A7S1CNH3-F1
#
_cell.length_a   1.000
_cell.length_b   1.000
_cell.length_c   1.000
_cell.angle_alpha   90.00
_cell.angle_beta   90.00
_cell.angle_gamma   90.00
#
_symmetry.space_group_name_H-M   'P 1'
#
loop_
_entity.id
_entity.type
_entity.pdbx_description
1 polymer ?
#
loop_
_entity_poly.entity_id
_entity_poly.type
_entity_poly.pdbx_seq_one_letter_code
_entity_poly.pdbx_strand_id
1 'polypeptide(L)'
;MAWVYYSMQGEAGEALASGSGALNAFRVDTRGGGKAAGAAADAPLLLADVAAAFPPARAQPHAIYHFRFKVALPGTRPGAAGHVFLDLARPDDRVPQWNGEVIARVLRLDTLRCGGGAGNADRR
;
A
#
# COMPACT_ATOMS: atom_id res chain seq x y z
N MET A 1 -1.97 -2.86 -17.68
CA MET A 1 -2.20 -3.73 -16.50
C MET A 1 -0.94 -3.75 -15.66
N ALA A 2 -1.08 -3.70 -14.34
CA ALA A 2 0.04 -3.77 -13.39
C ALA A 2 -0.25 -4.81 -12.30
N TRP A 3 0.79 -5.53 -11.87
CA TRP A 3 0.74 -6.39 -10.68
C TRP A 3 1.12 -5.58 -9.45
N VAL A 4 0.32 -5.73 -8.38
CA VAL A 4 0.61 -5.15 -7.07
C VAL A 4 0.76 -6.29 -6.08
N TYR A 5 1.94 -6.37 -5.47
CA TYR A 5 2.25 -7.30 -4.39
C TYR A 5 2.13 -6.57 -3.06
N TYR A 6 1.54 -7.20 -2.05
CA TYR A 6 1.34 -6.57 -0.76
C TYR A 6 1.45 -7.52 0.43
N SER A 7 1.81 -6.96 1.58
CA SER A 7 1.58 -7.57 2.88
C SER A 7 0.71 -6.67 3.75
N MET A 8 -0.13 -7.29 4.59
CA MET A 8 -0.88 -6.59 5.64
C MET A 8 -0.02 -6.49 6.90
N GLN A 9 0.13 -5.29 7.46
CA GLN A 9 0.85 -5.09 8.72
C GLN A 9 -0.02 -5.56 9.90
N GLY A 10 0.57 -6.33 10.82
CA GLY A 10 -0.09 -6.83 12.02
C GLY A 10 -1.00 -8.05 11.79
N GLU A 11 -1.03 -8.62 10.58
CA GLU A 11 -1.83 -9.81 10.26
C GLU A 11 -0.95 -11.06 10.08
N ALA A 12 -1.55 -12.24 10.24
CA ALA A 12 -0.90 -13.51 9.96
C ALA A 12 -0.42 -13.53 8.49
N GLY A 13 0.88 -13.72 8.28
CA GLY A 13 1.51 -13.62 6.96
C GLY A 13 2.29 -12.32 6.71
N GLU A 14 2.33 -11.39 7.67
CA GLU A 14 3.28 -10.27 7.62
C GLU A 14 4.71 -10.80 7.49
N ALA A 15 5.35 -10.50 6.35
CA ALA A 15 6.76 -10.77 6.16
C ALA A 15 7.58 -9.91 7.12
N LEU A 16 8.01 -10.51 8.24
CA LEU A 16 9.11 -10.00 9.04
C LEU A 16 10.33 -9.85 8.12
N ALA A 17 11.13 -8.82 8.38
CA ALA A 17 12.20 -8.34 7.50
C ALA A 17 13.27 -9.40 7.11
N SER A 18 13.22 -10.61 7.67
CA SER A 18 14.16 -11.71 7.45
C SER A 18 13.63 -12.88 6.59
N GLY A 19 12.52 -12.71 5.86
CA GLY A 19 12.18 -13.58 4.74
C GLY A 19 11.16 -14.69 5.03
N SER A 20 10.37 -14.96 3.99
CA SER A 20 9.28 -15.97 3.86
C SER A 20 7.89 -15.63 4.39
N GLY A 21 7.53 -14.35 4.59
CA GLY A 21 6.10 -14.00 4.58
C GLY A 21 5.58 -14.04 3.14
N ALA A 22 4.47 -14.74 2.91
CA ALA A 22 3.84 -14.80 1.60
C ALA A 22 3.25 -13.42 1.25
N LEU A 23 3.76 -12.79 0.18
CA LEU A 23 3.10 -11.61 -0.38
C LEU A 23 1.81 -12.05 -1.07
N ASN A 24 0.74 -11.31 -0.82
CA ASN A 24 -0.47 -11.40 -1.61
C ASN A 24 -0.27 -10.60 -2.91
N ALA A 25 -1.03 -10.93 -3.94
CA ALA A 25 -0.95 -10.23 -5.23
C ALA A 25 -2.35 -9.95 -5.79
N PHE A 26 -2.50 -8.81 -6.45
CA PHE A 26 -3.69 -8.50 -7.25
C PHE A 26 -3.31 -7.69 -8.49
N ARG A 27 -4.24 -7.64 -9.45
CA ARG A 27 -4.08 -6.91 -10.71
C ARG A 27 -4.81 -5.59 -10.67
N VAL A 28 -4.17 -4.56 -11.20
CA VAL A 28 -4.79 -3.26 -11.46
C VAL A 28 -4.89 -3.06 -12.96
N ASP A 29 -6.11 -2.77 -13.43
CA ASP A 29 -6.31 -2.39 -14.82
C ASP A 29 -6.02 -0.90 -14.98
N THR A 30 -4.85 -0.60 -15.55
CA THR A 30 -4.38 0.77 -15.83
C THR A 30 -5.19 1.47 -16.92
N ARG A 31 -6.16 0.77 -17.55
CA ARG A 31 -7.06 1.33 -18.57
C ARG A 31 -8.40 1.81 -17.99
N GLY A 32 -8.78 1.37 -16.79
CA GLY A 32 -10.16 1.51 -16.26
C GLY A 32 -10.37 2.57 -15.18
N GLY A 33 -9.31 3.22 -14.69
CA GLY A 33 -9.41 4.23 -13.64
C GLY A 33 -9.83 5.60 -14.17
N GLY A 34 -11.13 5.80 -14.41
CA GLY A 34 -11.75 7.13 -14.55
C GLY A 34 -11.17 8.08 -15.61
N LYS A 35 -10.38 7.59 -16.57
CA LYS A 35 -9.84 8.42 -17.65
C LYS A 35 -10.77 8.40 -18.84
N ALA A 36 -11.15 9.58 -19.31
CA ALA A 36 -11.85 9.79 -20.57
C ALA A 36 -11.23 8.93 -21.68
N ALA A 37 -12.07 8.33 -22.51
CA ALA A 37 -11.68 7.51 -23.65
C ALA A 37 -10.63 8.25 -24.50
N GLY A 38 -9.37 7.80 -24.44
CA GLY A 38 -8.24 8.44 -25.12
C GLY A 38 -6.92 8.48 -24.35
N ALA A 39 -6.87 8.06 -23.08
CA ALA A 39 -5.62 8.05 -22.32
C ALA A 39 -4.62 7.01 -22.86
N ALA A 40 -3.42 7.50 -23.20
CA ALA A 40 -2.32 6.74 -23.80
C ALA A 40 -1.90 5.51 -22.98
N ALA A 41 -1.31 4.52 -23.67
CA ALA A 41 -0.81 3.27 -23.11
C ALA A 41 0.21 3.44 -21.96
N ASP A 42 0.78 4.63 -21.80
CA ASP A 42 1.80 5.00 -20.81
C ASP A 42 1.26 5.81 -19.62
N ALA A 43 -0.06 5.76 -19.37
CA ALA A 43 -0.65 6.39 -18.20
C ALA A 43 0.01 5.89 -16.89
N PRO A 44 0.47 6.80 -15.99
CA PRO A 44 1.04 6.39 -14.72
C PRO A 44 -0.04 5.72 -13.85
N LEU A 45 0.37 4.70 -13.10
CA LEU A 45 -0.46 4.06 -12.08
C LEU A 45 -0.61 5.01 -10.88
N LEU A 46 -1.85 5.27 -10.47
CA LEU A 46 -2.16 6.18 -9.38
C LEU A 46 -2.60 5.43 -8.12
N LEU A 47 -2.53 6.07 -6.96
CA LEU A 47 -3.01 5.50 -5.70
C LEU A 47 -4.50 5.14 -5.78
N ALA A 48 -5.30 5.98 -6.42
CA ALA A 48 -6.73 5.72 -6.64
C ALA A 48 -6.98 4.38 -7.36
N ASP A 49 -6.17 4.07 -8.38
CA ASP A 49 -6.29 2.83 -9.16
C ASP A 49 -6.01 1.60 -8.29
N VAL A 50 -4.96 1.69 -7.47
CA VAL A 50 -4.56 0.63 -6.53
C VAL A 50 -5.63 0.42 -5.47
N ALA A 51 -6.14 1.50 -4.87
CA ALA A 51 -7.17 1.45 -3.83
C ALA A 51 -8.49 0.87 -4.36
N ALA A 52 -8.93 1.26 -5.56
CA ALA A 52 -10.16 0.75 -6.18
C ALA A 52 -10.07 -0.74 -6.56
N ALA A 53 -8.87 -1.22 -6.87
CA ALA A 53 -8.61 -2.62 -7.20
C ALA A 53 -8.30 -3.49 -5.96
N PHE A 54 -8.08 -2.89 -4.79
CA PHE A 54 -7.62 -3.59 -3.60
C PHE A 54 -8.67 -4.57 -3.04
N PRO A 55 -8.42 -5.90 -3.06
CA PRO A 55 -9.44 -6.89 -2.70
C PRO A 55 -9.98 -6.77 -1.27
N PRO A 56 -9.15 -6.52 -0.23
CA PRO A 56 -9.66 -6.35 1.13
C PRO A 56 -10.64 -5.18 1.28
N ALA A 57 -10.43 -4.07 0.57
CA ALA A 57 -11.36 -2.94 0.59
C ALA A 57 -12.71 -3.28 -0.05
N ARG A 58 -12.75 -4.18 -1.04
CA ARG A 58 -14.02 -4.67 -1.61
C ARG A 58 -14.78 -5.58 -0.66
N ALA A 59 -14.06 -6.40 0.10
CA ALA A 59 -14.66 -7.27 1.10
C ALA A 59 -15.11 -6.50 2.36
N GLN A 60 -14.43 -5.39 2.68
CA GLN A 60 -14.66 -4.58 3.88
C GLN A 60 -14.71 -3.09 3.50
N PRO A 61 -15.83 -2.61 2.93
CA PRO A 61 -15.93 -1.26 2.36
C PRO A 61 -15.83 -0.13 3.38
N HIS A 62 -16.00 -0.43 4.68
CA HIS A 62 -15.87 0.54 5.77
C HIS A 62 -14.46 0.59 6.39
N ALA A 63 -13.58 -0.36 6.04
CA ALA A 63 -12.23 -0.39 6.58
C ALA A 63 -11.38 0.69 5.90
N ILE A 64 -10.50 1.31 6.68
CA ILE A 64 -9.61 2.37 6.19
C ILE A 64 -8.22 1.77 6.04
N TYR A 65 -7.61 1.94 4.86
CA TYR A 65 -6.30 1.38 4.55
C TYR A 65 -5.31 2.49 4.23
N HIS A 66 -4.11 2.35 4.79
CA HIS A 66 -2.95 3.19 4.50
C HIS A 66 -1.93 2.40 3.70
N PHE A 67 -1.53 2.93 2.55
CA PHE A 67 -0.64 2.24 1.61
C PHE A 67 0.76 2.85 1.65
N ARG A 68 1.77 1.98 1.77
CA ARG A 68 3.18 2.38 1.74
C ARG A 68 3.92 1.56 0.70
N PHE A 69 4.64 2.22 -0.19
CA PHE A 69 5.24 1.56 -1.34
C PHE A 69 6.75 1.49 -1.22
N LYS A 70 7.33 0.34 -1.55
CA LYS A 70 8.77 0.14 -1.53
C LYS A 70 9.42 1.02 -2.62
N VAL A 71 10.38 1.84 -2.23
CA VAL A 71 11.17 2.69 -3.13
C VAL A 71 12.66 2.58 -2.84
N ALA A 72 13.48 2.81 -3.86
CA ALA A 72 14.92 2.93 -3.71
C ALA A 72 15.24 4.12 -2.80
N LEU A 73 16.13 3.90 -1.82
CA LEU A 73 16.63 4.99 -1.01
C LEU A 73 17.50 5.89 -1.91
N PRO A 74 17.21 7.20 -2.02
CA PRO A 74 18.05 8.09 -2.82
C PRO A 74 19.49 8.12 -2.30
N GLY A 75 20.48 8.05 -3.19
CA GLY A 75 21.89 8.12 -2.83
C GLY A 75 22.54 6.80 -2.43
N THR A 76 21.80 5.68 -2.40
CA THR A 76 22.44 4.36 -2.35
C THR A 76 23.01 4.02 -3.72
N ARG A 77 24.31 3.69 -3.77
CA ARG A 77 24.99 3.24 -5.00
C ARG A 77 24.21 2.08 -5.64
N PRO A 78 24.25 1.90 -6.97
CA PRO A 78 23.74 0.70 -7.62
C PRO A 78 24.31 -0.54 -6.91
N GLY A 79 23.44 -1.39 -6.35
CA GLY A 79 23.83 -2.58 -5.58
C GLY A 79 23.83 -2.44 -4.05
N ALA A 80 23.71 -1.23 -3.49
CA ALA A 80 23.47 -1.04 -2.06
C ALA A 80 21.96 -1.19 -1.77
N ALA A 81 21.59 -2.25 -1.06
CA ALA A 81 20.21 -2.70 -0.82
C ALA A 81 19.43 -1.82 0.20
N GLY A 82 19.48 -0.50 0.05
CA GLY A 82 18.65 0.42 0.81
C GLY A 82 17.28 0.58 0.14
N HIS A 83 16.23 0.22 0.85
CA HIS A 83 14.87 0.56 0.46
C HIS A 83 14.16 1.22 1.62
N VAL A 84 13.21 2.09 1.30
CA VAL A 84 12.27 2.65 2.25
C VAL A 84 10.85 2.41 1.76
N PHE A 85 9.89 2.55 2.66
CA PHE A 85 8.48 2.53 2.31
C PHE A 85 7.97 3.97 2.29
N LEU A 86 7.53 4.43 1.12
CA LEU A 86 6.96 5.75 0.90
C LEU A 86 5.46 5.71 1.17
N ASP A 87 5.00 6.51 2.11
CA ASP A 87 3.57 6.74 2.35
C ASP A 87 2.98 7.59 1.21
N LEU A 88 1.93 7.08 0.56
CA LEU A 88 1.12 7.86 -0.37
C LEU A 88 -0.24 8.12 0.26
N ALA A 89 -0.71 9.36 0.15
CA ALA A 89 -1.92 9.81 0.85
C ALA A 89 -2.96 10.43 -0.08
N ARG A 90 -2.55 10.96 -1.23
CA ARG A 90 -3.46 11.60 -2.17
C ARG A 90 -3.85 10.64 -3.29
N PRO A 91 -5.12 10.60 -3.71
CA PRO A 91 -5.57 9.67 -4.76
C PRO A 91 -4.83 9.81 -6.10
N ASP A 92 -4.34 11.02 -6.40
CA ASP A 92 -3.59 11.36 -7.60
C ASP A 92 -2.06 11.16 -7.47
N ASP A 93 -1.59 10.70 -6.31
CA ASP A 93 -0.19 10.35 -6.12
C ASP A 93 0.21 9.19 -7.05
N ARG A 94 1.39 9.33 -7.67
CA ARG A 94 1.95 8.30 -8.55
C ARG A 94 2.52 7.16 -7.72
N VAL A 95 2.13 5.94 -8.07
CA VAL A 95 2.61 4.72 -7.41
C VAL A 95 4.00 4.38 -7.95
N PRO A 96 5.04 4.32 -7.10
CA PRO A 96 6.37 3.99 -7.54
C PRO A 96 6.51 2.50 -7.85
N GLN A 97 7.46 2.18 -8.72
CA GLN A 97 7.82 0.81 -9.06
C GLN A 97 9.22 0.49 -8.53
N TRP A 98 9.39 -0.71 -8.01
CA TRP A 98 10.65 -1.30 -7.61
C TRP A 98 10.97 -2.44 -8.58
N ASN A 99 12.03 -2.31 -9.39
CA ASN A 99 12.40 -3.30 -10.41
C ASN A 99 11.25 -3.70 -11.36
N GLY A 100 10.39 -2.74 -11.72
CA GLY A 100 9.23 -2.98 -12.59
C GLY A 100 8.00 -3.56 -11.88
N GLU A 101 8.07 -3.78 -10.56
CA GLU A 101 6.97 -4.30 -9.76
C GLU A 101 6.46 -3.26 -8.75
N VAL A 102 5.20 -3.34 -8.37
CA VAL A 102 4.64 -2.52 -7.28
C VAL A 102 4.61 -3.37 -6.02
N ILE A 103 5.33 -2.95 -4.98
CA ILE A 103 5.41 -3.65 -3.70
C ILE A 103 4.88 -2.72 -2.61
N ALA A 104 3.80 -3.12 -1.95
CA ALA A 104 3.13 -2.34 -0.92
C ALA A 104 3.18 -3.02 0.46
N ARG A 105 3.25 -2.23 1.52
CA ARG A 105 2.87 -2.60 2.88
C ARG A 105 1.61 -1.84 3.23
N VAL A 106 0.55 -2.57 3.51
CA VAL A 106 -0.76 -2.00 3.80
C VAL A 106 -1.03 -2.09 5.29
N LEU A 107 -1.39 -0.96 5.88
CA LEU A 107 -1.82 -0.87 7.27
C LEU A 107 -3.32 -0.63 7.29
N ARG A 108 -4.05 -1.44 8.05
CA ARG A 108 -5.46 -1.23 8.32
C ARG A 108 -5.58 -0.26 9.51
N LEU A 109 -6.25 0.88 9.33
CA LEU A 109 -6.32 1.95 10.33
C LEU A 109 -7.49 1.77 11.31
N ASP A 110 -8.58 1.11 10.93
CA ASP A 110 -9.74 0.87 11.80
C ASP A 110 -9.47 -0.17 12.91
N THR A 111 -8.37 -0.93 12.81
CA THR A 111 -7.88 -1.79 13.90
C THR A 111 -6.97 -1.04 14.89
N LEU A 112 -6.51 0.17 14.53
CA LEU A 112 -5.72 1.03 15.41
C LEU A 112 -6.66 1.76 16.35
N ARG A 113 -7.14 1.07 17.38
CA ARG A 113 -7.71 1.77 18.54
C ARG A 113 -6.56 2.54 19.19
N CYS A 114 -6.55 3.87 19.03
CA CYS A 114 -5.73 4.73 19.86
C CYS A 114 -5.99 4.34 21.32
N GLY A 115 -4.94 4.00 22.07
CA GLY A 115 -5.00 3.72 23.51
C GLY A 115 -5.29 4.97 24.33
N GLY A 116 -6.30 5.76 23.94
CA GLY A 116 -6.80 6.91 24.67
C GLY A 116 -7.97 6.48 25.55
N GLY A 117 -7.74 6.37 26.86
CA GLY A 117 -8.83 6.29 27.83
C GLY A 117 -8.77 5.15 28.86
N ALA A 118 -7.61 4.81 29.39
CA ALA A 118 -7.50 4.18 30.70
C ALA A 118 -6.72 5.11 31.65
N GLY A 119 -7.21 6.34 31.78
CA GLY A 119 -6.68 7.36 32.67
C GLY A 119 -7.69 7.69 33.75
N ASN A 120 -7.64 6.94 34.84
CA ASN A 120 -7.97 7.40 36.19
C ASN A 120 -9.44 7.85 36.44
N ALA A 121 -10.35 6.89 36.55
CA ALA A 121 -11.65 7.09 37.18
C ALA A 121 -11.75 6.22 38.45
N ASP A 122 -10.85 6.43 39.41
CA ASP A 122 -11.05 5.93 40.77
C ASP A 122 -10.37 6.84 41.81
N ARG A 123 -11.03 7.97 42.08
CA ARG A 123 -10.93 8.71 43.34
C ARG A 123 -12.26 9.40 43.59
N ARG A 124 -13.13 8.74 44.34
CA ARG A 124 -13.96 9.33 45.41
C ARG A 124 -14.72 8.24 46.14
#